data_AF-A0A259S9A2-F1
#
_entry.id   AF-A0A259S9A2-F1
#
_cell.length_a   1.000
_cell.length_b   1.000
_cell.length_c   1.000
_cell.angle_alpha   90.00
_cell.angle_beta   90.00
_cell.angle_gamma   90.00
#
_symmetry.space_group_name_H-M   'P 1'
#
loop_
_entity.id
_entity.type
_entity.pdbx_description
1 polymer ?
#
loop_
_entity_poly.entity_id
_entity_poly.type
_entity_poly.pdbx_seq_one_letter_code
_entity_poly.pdbx_strand_id
1 'polypeptide(L)'
;RIARLIKHDINLLAYHLPLDAQPEFGNNAALSEQLGLKCIIPFGAMRLSLAGELPAPTQAPDLGNTLEQILGRTPLIVGPSDKVLQRIGLSTHIAREEGITYFAAGHHATEREGVRRLGLKLAEHFGLDVRFVDIPNPV
;
A
#
# COMPACT_ATOMS: atom_id res chain seq x y z
N ARG A 1 4.52 2.17 26.55
CA ARG A 1 3.35 2.11 25.64
C ARG A 1 2.26 1.21 26.24
N ILE A 2 2.53 -0.06 26.51
CA ILE A 2 1.59 -1.02 27.12
C ILE A 2 0.98 -0.52 28.44
N ALA A 3 1.80 0.03 29.35
CA ALA A 3 1.31 0.56 30.63
C ALA A 3 0.23 1.64 30.49
N ARG A 4 0.25 2.46 29.42
CA ARG A 4 -0.82 3.44 29.17
C ARG A 4 -2.11 2.77 28.71
N LEU A 5 -2.01 1.75 27.85
CA LEU A 5 -3.18 1.00 27.36
C LEU A 5 -3.90 0.32 28.52
N ILE A 6 -3.15 -0.39 29.38
CA ILE A 6 -3.69 -1.07 30.55
C ILE A 6 -4.33 -0.07 31.52
N LYS A 7 -3.65 1.05 31.82
CA LYS A 7 -4.16 2.08 32.75
C LYS A 7 -5.53 2.65 32.31
N HIS A 8 -5.80 2.64 31.01
CA HIS A 8 -7.02 3.21 30.43
C HIS A 8 -7.95 2.16 29.83
N ASP A 9 -7.72 0.87 30.10
CA ASP A 9 -8.52 -0.26 29.61
C ASP A 9 -8.72 -0.26 28.07
N ILE A 10 -7.65 0.09 27.34
CA ILE A 10 -7.67 0.19 25.88
C ILE A 10 -7.24 -1.14 25.26
N ASN A 11 -8.13 -1.75 24.49
CA ASN A 11 -7.81 -2.90 23.65
C ASN A 11 -6.92 -2.48 22.46
N LEU A 12 -5.86 -3.24 22.21
CA LEU A 12 -4.99 -3.07 21.04
C LEU A 12 -5.09 -4.30 20.15
N LEU A 13 -5.55 -4.10 18.92
CA LEU A 13 -5.55 -5.11 17.87
C LEU A 13 -4.55 -4.68 16.79
N ALA A 14 -3.78 -5.64 16.28
CA ALA A 14 -2.79 -5.39 15.25
C ALA A 14 -2.92 -6.44 14.15
N TYR A 15 -3.10 -5.97 12.92
CA TYR A 15 -3.11 -6.79 11.71
C TYR A 15 -1.96 -6.33 10.82
N HIS A 16 -1.13 -7.26 10.38
CA HIS A 16 -0.01 -7.03 9.46
C HIS A 16 -0.37 -7.67 8.11
N LEU A 17 0.29 -8.77 7.74
CA LEU A 17 0.11 -9.47 6.47
C LEU A 17 -1.35 -9.73 6.04
N PRO A 18 -2.30 -10.09 6.94
CA PRO A 18 -3.70 -10.26 6.53
C PRO A 18 -4.35 -8.97 6.01
N LEU A 19 -3.94 -7.81 6.54
CA LEU A 19 -4.43 -6.52 6.08
C LEU A 19 -3.79 -6.12 4.75
N ASP A 20 -2.54 -6.48 4.50
CA ASP A 20 -1.89 -6.21 3.21
C ASP A 20 -2.53 -7.00 2.06
N ALA A 21 -2.83 -8.28 2.32
CA ALA A 21 -3.31 -9.21 1.31
C ALA A 21 -4.83 -9.20 1.10
N GLN A 22 -5.58 -8.47 1.94
CA GLN A 22 -7.03 -8.47 1.86
C GLN A 22 -7.52 -7.89 0.51
N PRO A 23 -8.23 -8.65 -0.35
CA PRO A 23 -8.48 -8.23 -1.73
C PRO A 23 -9.40 -7.01 -1.90
N GLU A 24 -10.29 -6.74 -0.94
CA GLU A 24 -11.26 -5.65 -1.08
C GLU A 24 -10.78 -4.32 -0.49
N PHE A 25 -10.08 -4.39 0.65
CA PHE A 25 -9.79 -3.21 1.45
C PHE A 25 -8.37 -3.17 1.98
N GLY A 26 -7.53 -4.13 1.63
CA GLY A 26 -6.15 -4.16 2.06
C GLY A 26 -5.28 -3.10 1.41
N ASN A 27 -4.05 -2.96 1.90
CA ASN A 27 -3.11 -1.94 1.42
C ASN A 27 -2.81 -2.10 -0.08
N ASN A 28 -2.51 -3.32 -0.52
CA ASN A 28 -2.20 -3.59 -1.92
C ASN A 28 -3.44 -3.41 -2.82
N ALA A 29 -4.63 -3.78 -2.33
CA ALA A 29 -5.89 -3.56 -3.05
C ALA A 29 -6.17 -2.07 -3.24
N ALA A 30 -6.01 -1.26 -2.18
CA ALA A 30 -6.22 0.17 -2.21
C ALA A 30 -5.28 0.89 -3.19
N LEU A 31 -3.98 0.57 -3.14
CA LEU A 31 -3.00 1.17 -4.04
C LEU A 31 -3.21 0.72 -5.49
N SER A 32 -3.55 -0.55 -5.70
CA SER A 32 -3.89 -1.09 -7.02
C SER A 32 -5.08 -0.37 -7.66
N GLU A 33 -6.12 -0.10 -6.86
CA GLU A 33 -7.30 0.67 -7.28
C GLU A 33 -6.94 2.12 -7.63
N GLN A 34 -6.16 2.80 -6.78
CA GLN A 34 -5.72 4.18 -7.01
C GLN A 34 -4.84 4.33 -8.27
N LEU A 35 -4.04 3.31 -8.60
CA LEU A 35 -3.25 3.25 -9.82
C LEU A 35 -4.05 2.79 -11.05
N GLY A 36 -5.32 2.38 -10.86
CA GLY A 36 -6.18 1.90 -11.94
C GLY A 36 -5.71 0.59 -12.57
N LEU A 37 -5.01 -0.26 -11.81
CA LEU A 37 -4.43 -1.49 -12.36
C LEU A 37 -5.50 -2.46 -12.88
N LYS A 38 -5.18 -3.12 -13.98
CA LYS A 38 -6.00 -4.15 -14.62
C LYS A 38 -5.32 -5.51 -14.55
N CYS A 39 -6.09 -6.58 -14.80
CA CYS A 39 -5.57 -7.96 -14.84
C CYS A 39 -4.77 -8.31 -13.57
N ILE A 40 -5.28 -7.92 -12.41
CA ILE A 40 -4.59 -8.05 -11.13
C ILE A 40 -4.47 -9.52 -10.75
N ILE A 41 -3.25 -9.99 -10.52
CA ILE A 41 -2.94 -11.35 -10.09
C ILE A 41 -2.10 -11.33 -8.80
N PRO A 42 -2.44 -12.15 -7.79
CA PRO A 42 -1.56 -12.36 -6.65
C PRO A 42 -0.27 -13.09 -7.04
N PHE A 43 0.86 -12.68 -6.49
CA PHE A 43 2.16 -13.31 -6.72
C PHE A 43 3.03 -13.30 -5.45
N GLY A 44 4.20 -13.93 -5.53
CA GLY A 44 5.15 -14.02 -4.42
C GLY A 44 4.78 -15.05 -3.36
N ALA A 45 5.60 -15.14 -2.32
CA ALA A 45 5.37 -16.04 -1.19
C ALA A 45 4.06 -15.68 -0.49
N MET A 46 3.26 -16.69 -0.15
CA MET A 46 1.93 -16.53 0.47
C MET A 46 0.93 -15.66 -0.31
N ARG A 47 1.22 -15.32 -1.58
CA ARG A 47 0.34 -14.50 -2.45
C ARG A 47 -0.04 -13.14 -1.86
N LEU A 48 0.88 -12.53 -1.11
CA LEU A 48 0.66 -11.24 -0.44
C LEU A 48 0.79 -10.05 -1.40
N SER A 49 1.58 -10.22 -2.47
CA SER A 49 1.86 -9.17 -3.45
C SER A 49 0.87 -9.21 -4.61
N LEU A 50 0.60 -8.05 -5.22
CA LEU A 50 -0.29 -7.94 -6.38
C LEU A 50 0.48 -7.45 -7.60
N ALA A 51 0.39 -8.16 -8.72
CA ALA A 51 0.89 -7.68 -9.99
C ALA A 51 -0.27 -7.32 -10.90
N GLY A 52 -0.13 -6.26 -11.70
CA GLY A 52 -1.17 -5.79 -12.59
C GLY A 52 -0.60 -4.96 -13.73
N GLU A 53 -1.49 -4.61 -14.65
CA GLU A 53 -1.16 -3.80 -15.82
C GLU A 53 -1.69 -2.38 -15.64
N LEU A 54 -0.82 -1.41 -15.93
CA LEU A 54 -1.20 0.00 -15.95
C LEU A 54 -2.23 0.25 -17.06
N PRO A 55 -3.13 1.24 -16.89
CA PRO A 55 -4.13 1.59 -17.91
C PRO A 55 -3.54 1.89 -19.29
N ALA A 56 -2.34 2.48 -19.31
CA ALA A 56 -1.56 2.76 -20.49
C ALA A 56 -0.06 2.62 -20.17
N PRO A 57 0.78 2.25 -21.16
CA PRO A 57 2.22 2.21 -20.98
C PRO A 57 2.76 3.60 -20.60
N THR A 58 3.69 3.64 -19.66
CA THR A 58 4.22 4.89 -19.11
C THR A 58 5.73 4.82 -18.89
N GLN A 59 6.41 5.96 -18.72
CA GLN A 59 7.81 5.98 -18.32
C GLN A 59 7.96 6.03 -16.79
N ALA A 60 9.13 5.65 -16.29
CA ALA A 60 9.40 5.66 -14.87
C ALA A 60 9.16 7.03 -14.18
N PRO A 61 9.58 8.18 -14.76
CA PRO A 61 9.31 9.49 -14.17
C PRO A 61 7.82 9.82 -14.07
N ASP A 62 7.04 9.48 -15.10
CA ASP A 62 5.60 9.76 -15.14
C ASP A 62 4.82 8.92 -14.12
N LEU A 63 5.21 7.64 -13.95
CA LEU A 63 4.68 6.81 -12.87
C LEU A 63 5.09 7.35 -11.49
N GLY A 64 6.32 7.87 -11.37
CA GLY A 64 6.79 8.54 -10.15
C GLY A 64 5.93 9.74 -9.77
N ASN A 65 5.58 10.60 -10.73
CA ASN A 65 4.68 11.74 -10.52
C ASN A 65 3.27 11.28 -10.09
N THR A 66 2.75 10.23 -10.72
CA THR A 66 1.46 9.64 -10.34
C THR A 66 1.48 9.14 -8.89
N LEU A 67 2.53 8.41 -8.51
CA LEU A 67 2.70 7.91 -7.14
C LEU A 67 2.84 9.05 -6.13
N GLU A 68 3.54 10.13 -6.48
CA GLU A 68 3.65 11.31 -5.62
C GLU A 68 2.28 11.97 -5.36
N GLN A 69 1.44 12.08 -6.40
CA GLN A 69 0.09 12.62 -6.26
C GLN A 69 -0.80 11.73 -5.37
N ILE A 70 -0.69 10.41 -5.52
CA ILE A 70 -1.48 9.44 -4.73
C ILE A 70 -1.02 9.41 -3.27
N LEU A 71 0.29 9.39 -3.04
CA LEU A 71 0.87 9.08 -1.73
C LEU A 71 1.26 10.33 -0.92
N GLY A 72 1.33 11.49 -1.57
CA GLY A 72 1.72 12.76 -0.96
C GLY A 72 3.22 12.86 -0.64
N ARG A 73 4.05 12.04 -1.27
CA ARG A 73 5.51 12.09 -1.17
C ARG A 73 6.20 11.62 -2.44
N THR A 74 7.33 12.23 -2.77
CA THR A 74 8.15 11.83 -3.91
C THR A 74 8.73 10.42 -3.68
N PRO A 75 8.50 9.45 -4.59
CA PRO A 75 9.11 8.13 -4.50
C PRO A 75 10.58 8.17 -4.92
N LEU A 76 11.42 7.34 -4.29
CA LEU A 76 12.77 7.07 -4.79
C LEU A 76 12.67 6.05 -5.93
N ILE A 77 13.16 6.43 -7.11
CA ILE A 77 13.22 5.55 -8.29
C ILE A 77 14.63 4.95 -8.40
N VAL A 78 14.72 3.63 -8.50
CA VAL A 78 15.99 2.89 -8.63
C VAL A 78 15.92 1.95 -9.84
N GLY A 79 16.96 1.91 -10.65
CA GLY A 79 17.06 1.05 -11.83
C GLY A 79 16.86 1.82 -13.16
N PRO A 80 16.59 1.11 -14.27
CA PRO A 80 16.45 1.72 -15.58
C PRO A 80 15.27 2.69 -15.64
N SER A 81 15.50 3.90 -16.14
CA SER A 81 14.48 4.95 -16.26
C SER A 81 13.95 5.12 -17.68
N ASP A 82 14.64 4.55 -18.67
CA ASP A 82 14.35 4.60 -20.10
C ASP A 82 13.37 3.51 -20.58
N LYS A 83 13.04 2.55 -19.70
CA LYS A 83 12.11 1.47 -20.01
C LYS A 83 10.66 1.95 -19.90
N VAL A 84 9.86 1.58 -20.89
CA VAL A 84 8.40 1.70 -20.83
C VAL A 84 7.85 0.65 -19.86
N LEU A 85 7.11 1.11 -18.88
CA LEU A 85 6.45 0.32 -17.86
C LEU A 85 5.00 0.05 -18.28
N GLN A 86 4.62 -1.23 -18.32
CA GLN A 86 3.23 -1.64 -18.54
C GLN A 86 2.73 -2.55 -17.42
N ARG A 87 3.58 -3.48 -16.96
CA ARG A 87 3.27 -4.39 -15.86
C ARG A 87 4.07 -4.00 -14.64
N ILE A 88 3.39 -3.87 -13.49
CA ILE A 88 4.01 -3.53 -12.22
C ILE A 88 3.61 -4.54 -11.13
N GLY A 89 4.47 -4.67 -10.12
CA GLY A 89 4.19 -5.44 -8.91
C GLY A 89 4.18 -4.53 -7.68
N LEU A 90 3.17 -4.70 -6.83
CA LEU A 90 3.05 -4.07 -5.52
C LEU A 90 3.55 -5.08 -4.47
N SER A 91 4.67 -4.77 -3.83
CA SER A 91 5.23 -5.57 -2.75
C SER A 91 5.74 -4.65 -1.64
N THR A 92 5.43 -5.02 -0.40
CA THR A 92 5.96 -4.39 0.82
C THR A 92 7.36 -4.93 1.17
N HIS A 93 7.78 -6.04 0.55
CA HIS A 93 9.01 -6.74 0.89
C HIS A 93 9.80 -7.17 -0.37
N ILE A 94 10.89 -6.44 -0.63
CA ILE A 94 12.06 -6.81 -1.46
C ILE A 94 11.88 -6.79 -2.99
N ALA A 95 12.64 -5.94 -3.67
CA ALA A 95 12.85 -5.97 -5.11
C ALA A 95 14.22 -5.36 -5.49
N ARG A 96 15.34 -6.06 -5.21
CA ARG A 96 16.68 -5.47 -5.40
C ARG A 96 17.69 -6.21 -6.29
N GLU A 97 17.35 -7.34 -6.89
CA GLU A 97 18.34 -8.13 -7.66
C GLU A 97 17.93 -8.46 -9.12
N GLU A 98 16.78 -8.00 -9.60
CA GLU A 98 16.19 -8.48 -10.87
C GLU A 98 16.33 -7.52 -12.07
N GLY A 99 17.06 -6.40 -11.96
CA GLY A 99 17.18 -5.42 -13.06
C GLY A 99 15.85 -4.72 -13.43
N ILE A 100 14.90 -4.72 -12.50
CA ILE A 100 13.57 -4.10 -12.59
C ILE A 100 13.63 -2.67 -12.03
N THR A 101 12.83 -1.76 -12.59
CA THR A 101 12.62 -0.42 -12.03
C THR A 101 11.85 -0.53 -10.71
N TYR A 102 12.45 -0.06 -9.63
CA TYR A 102 11.91 -0.11 -8.27
C TYR A 102 11.50 1.29 -7.78
N PHE A 103 10.32 1.38 -7.17
CA PHE A 103 9.78 2.61 -6.58
C PHE A 103 9.68 2.45 -5.05
N ALA A 104 10.55 3.14 -4.31
CA ALA A 104 10.45 3.24 -2.86
C ALA A 104 9.56 4.44 -2.49
N ALA A 105 8.28 4.15 -2.25
CA ALA A 105 7.27 5.18 -1.98
C ALA A 105 6.93 5.39 -0.49
N GLY A 106 7.66 4.72 0.41
CA GLY A 106 7.55 4.87 1.87
C GLY A 106 6.50 3.97 2.52
N HIS A 107 6.91 3.19 3.53
CA HIS A 107 6.08 2.19 4.21
C HIS A 107 4.80 2.78 4.80
N HIS A 108 4.92 3.89 5.55
CA HIS A 108 3.74 4.58 6.09
C HIS A 108 2.80 5.05 4.97
N ALA A 109 3.33 5.67 3.91
CA ALA A 109 2.49 6.26 2.87
C ALA A 109 1.66 5.21 2.12
N THR A 110 2.20 4.01 1.92
CA THR A 110 1.56 2.88 1.23
C THR A 110 0.64 2.03 2.11
N GLU A 111 0.64 2.21 3.44
CA GLU A 111 -0.07 1.32 4.38
C GLU A 111 -1.16 2.00 5.23
N ARG A 112 -1.53 3.24 4.91
CA ARG A 112 -2.61 3.98 5.58
C ARG A 112 -4.00 3.49 5.19
N GLU A 113 -4.18 3.18 3.91
CA GLU A 113 -5.50 2.93 3.37
C GLU A 113 -6.12 1.64 3.90
N GLY A 114 -5.33 0.59 4.15
CA GLY A 114 -5.83 -0.67 4.66
C GLY A 114 -6.55 -0.51 5.99
N VAL A 115 -5.89 0.12 6.96
CA VAL A 115 -6.46 0.34 8.30
C VAL A 115 -7.61 1.35 8.27
N ARG A 116 -7.53 2.38 7.41
CA ARG A 116 -8.62 3.36 7.24
C ARG A 116 -9.88 2.69 6.71
N ARG A 117 -9.76 1.88 5.64
CA ARG A 117 -10.88 1.15 5.01
C ARG A 117 -11.43 0.05 5.92
N LEU A 118 -10.57 -0.66 6.67
CA LEU A 118 -11.01 -1.59 7.71
C LEU A 118 -11.86 -0.88 8.75
N GLY A 119 -11.42 0.29 9.24
CA GLY A 119 -12.17 1.09 10.19
C GLY A 119 -13.56 1.47 9.68
N LEU A 120 -13.68 1.89 8.43
CA LEU A 120 -14.98 2.19 7.80
C LEU A 120 -15.89 0.96 7.74
N LYS A 121 -15.36 -0.20 7.33
CA LYS A 121 -16.14 -1.45 7.29
C LYS A 121 -16.61 -1.88 8.67
N LEU A 122 -15.78 -1.70 9.72
CA LEU A 122 -16.17 -1.99 11.09
C LEU A 122 -17.27 -1.05 11.59
N ALA A 123 -17.17 0.25 11.27
CA ALA A 123 -18.21 1.21 11.59
C ALA A 123 -19.54 0.85 10.92
N GLU A 124 -19.50 0.52 9.63
CA GLU A 124 -20.69 0.12 8.85
C GLU A 124 -21.32 -1.18 9.39
N HIS A 125 -20.52 -2.21 9.63
CA HIS A 125 -21.03 -3.54 9.98
C HIS A 125 -21.46 -3.66 11.44
N PHE A 126 -20.75 -3.00 12.36
CA PHE A 126 -20.98 -3.13 13.80
C PHE A 126 -21.52 -1.86 14.47
N GLY A 127 -21.68 -0.75 13.74
CA GLY A 127 -22.15 0.51 14.31
C GLY A 127 -21.15 1.18 15.26
N LEU A 128 -19.85 0.92 15.09
CA LEU A 128 -18.80 1.46 15.95
C LEU A 128 -18.49 2.92 15.60
N ASP A 129 -18.22 3.75 16.62
CA ASP A 129 -17.57 5.04 16.43
C ASP A 129 -16.09 4.81 16.12
N VAL A 130 -15.70 5.06 14.88
CA VAL A 130 -14.34 4.81 14.40
C VAL A 130 -13.71 6.11 13.93
N ARG A 131 -12.56 6.43 14.54
CA ARG A 131 -11.71 7.55 14.12
C ARG A 131 -10.39 7.04 13.58
N PHE A 132 -10.13 7.33 12.31
CA PHE A 132 -8.79 7.18 11.74
C PHE A 132 -7.90 8.34 12.21
N VAL A 133 -6.69 8.02 12.66
CA VAL A 133 -5.69 8.99 13.10
C VAL A 133 -4.42 8.77 12.28
N ASP A 134 -4.21 9.62 11.28
CA ASP A 134 -2.97 9.67 10.51
C ASP A 134 -1.91 10.42 11.31
N ILE A 135 -0.84 9.72 11.73
CA ILE A 135 0.31 10.32 12.42
C ILE A 135 1.50 10.20 11.47
N PRO A 136 1.92 11.29 10.81
CA PRO A 136 3.00 11.25 9.84
C PRO A 136 4.27 10.62 10.43
N ASN A 137 4.75 9.55 9.80
CA ASN A 137 6.07 8.99 10.08
C ASN A 137 7.02 9.35 8.93
N PRO A 138 8.07 10.17 9.17
CA PRO A 138 8.99 10.60 8.12
C PRO A 138 9.97 9.51 7.67
N VAL A 139 10.03 8.37 8.38
CA VAL A 139 10.96 7.26 8.12
C VAL A 139 10.47 6.37 6.99
#